data_AF-A0A0R0JMZ1-F1
#
_entry.id   AF-A0A0R0JMZ1-F1
#
_cell.length_a   1.000
_cell.length_b   1.000
_cell.length_c   1.000
_cell.angle_alpha   90.00
_cell.angle_beta   90.00
_cell.angle_gamma   90.00
#
_symmetry.space_group_name_H-M   'P 1'
#
loop_
_entity.id
_entity.type
_entity.pdbx_description
1 polymer ?
#
loop_
_entity_poly.entity_id
_entity_poly.type
_entity_poly.pdbx_seq_one_letter_code
_entity_poly.pdbx_strand_id
1 'polypeptide(L)'
;MDNTEAEEQLASEMLLNQKLEELDEAYQTKISHVYDYANFTLPQKQEEVINCVNNCADRLTKVQKALNNEINMFEQKMGKSVLVCQLKHDEAKLQQKAGAGPDLVSCLDQAIQENIKFLPDINKLKAAFGISDDSS
;
A
#
# COMPACT_ATOMS: atom_id res chain seq x y z
N MET A 1 9.99 -36.91 73.32
CA MET A 1 9.37 -36.32 72.11
C MET A 1 9.83 -34.89 72.14
N ASP A 2 10.99 -34.76 71.54
CA ASP A 2 12.16 -34.06 72.03
C ASP A 2 12.34 -32.77 71.22
N ASN A 3 13.08 -31.80 71.74
CA ASN A 3 13.28 -30.46 71.17
C ASN A 3 13.54 -30.47 69.64
N THR A 4 14.14 -31.54 69.13
CA THR A 4 14.35 -31.84 67.71
C THR A 4 13.08 -31.72 66.84
N GLU A 5 11.92 -32.23 67.29
CA GLU A 5 10.68 -32.16 66.49
C GLU A 5 10.19 -30.71 66.37
N ALA A 6 10.32 -29.91 67.42
CA ALA A 6 9.94 -28.50 67.41
C ALA A 6 10.91 -27.65 66.57
N GLU A 7 12.21 -27.94 66.64
CA GLU A 7 13.23 -27.30 65.79
C GLU A 7 13.03 -27.64 64.31
N GLU A 8 12.71 -28.90 63.98
CA GLU A 8 12.40 -29.33 62.63
C GLU A 8 11.13 -28.66 62.08
N GLN A 9 10.10 -28.50 62.91
CA GLN A 9 8.88 -27.75 62.55
C GLN A 9 9.18 -26.28 62.27
N LEU A 10 9.94 -25.61 63.15
CA LEU A 10 10.33 -24.20 62.97
C LEU A 10 11.21 -24.02 61.73
N ALA A 11 12.17 -24.92 61.49
CA ALA A 11 12.99 -24.90 60.28
C ALA A 11 12.16 -25.10 59.01
N SER A 12 11.16 -26.00 59.04
CA SER A 12 10.25 -26.24 57.92
C SER A 12 9.37 -25.03 57.63
N GLU A 13 8.86 -24.35 58.66
CA GLU A 13 8.07 -23.12 58.51
C GLU A 13 8.90 -21.97 57.94
N MET A 14 10.12 -21.78 58.43
CA MET A 14 11.06 -20.78 57.88
C MET A 14 11.34 -21.05 56.40
N LEU A 15 11.61 -22.31 56.03
CA LEU A 15 11.85 -22.71 54.64
C LEU A 15 10.62 -22.48 53.75
N LEU A 16 9.41 -22.76 54.26
CA LEU A 16 8.16 -22.52 53.52
C LEU A 16 7.96 -21.03 53.22
N ASN A 17 8.12 -20.16 54.22
CA ASN A 17 7.96 -18.72 54.05
C ASN A 17 8.98 -18.15 53.06
N GLN A 18 10.23 -18.61 53.11
CA GLN A 18 11.24 -18.27 52.12
C GLN A 18 10.80 -18.68 50.70
N LYS A 19 10.26 -19.89 50.53
CA LYS A 19 9.78 -20.36 49.21
C LYS A 19 8.58 -19.56 48.69
N LEU A 20 7.71 -19.08 49.57
CA LEU A 20 6.59 -18.22 49.20
C LEU A 20 7.07 -16.83 48.76
N GLU A 21 8.09 -16.26 49.43
CA GLU A 21 8.70 -14.98 49.05
C GLU A 21 9.42 -15.07 47.70
N GLU A 22 10.22 -16.13 47.49
CA GLU A 22 10.86 -16.41 46.18
C GLU A 22 9.82 -16.54 45.06
N LEU A 23 8.67 -17.18 45.35
CA LEU A 23 7.58 -17.34 44.39
C LEU A 23 6.90 -15.99 44.07
N ASP A 24 6.62 -15.16 45.08
CA ASP A 24 6.01 -13.85 44.86
C ASP A 24 6.95 -12.95 44.06
N GLU A 25 8.24 -12.86 44.40
CA GLU A 25 9.22 -12.08 43.64
C GLU A 25 9.29 -12.52 42.17
N ALA A 26 9.35 -13.84 41.93
CA ALA A 26 9.35 -14.39 40.58
C ALA A 26 8.06 -14.09 39.82
N TYR A 27 6.90 -14.16 40.50
CA TYR A 27 5.60 -13.83 39.93
C TYR A 27 5.50 -12.35 39.57
N GLN A 28 5.82 -11.44 40.50
CA GLN A 28 5.79 -9.99 40.29
C GLN A 28 6.72 -9.59 39.15
N THR A 29 7.93 -10.14 39.10
CA THR A 29 8.89 -9.88 38.03
C THR A 29 8.33 -10.29 36.67
N LYS A 30 7.74 -11.49 36.57
CA LYS A 30 7.19 -11.99 35.31
C LYS A 30 5.96 -11.21 34.88
N ILE A 31 5.08 -10.87 35.81
CA ILE A 31 3.88 -10.07 35.53
C ILE A 31 4.24 -8.65 35.11
N SER A 32 5.25 -8.03 35.72
CA SER A 32 5.75 -6.71 35.31
C SER A 32 6.12 -6.68 33.83
N HIS A 33 6.91 -7.66 33.36
CA HIS A 33 7.28 -7.74 31.93
C HIS A 33 6.08 -7.93 31.00
N VAL A 34 5.07 -8.70 31.42
CA VAL A 34 3.84 -8.88 30.64
C VAL A 34 3.07 -7.57 30.53
N TYR A 35 2.95 -6.83 31.65
CA TYR A 35 2.31 -5.51 31.65
C TYR A 35 3.08 -4.51 30.79
N ASP A 36 4.41 -4.50 30.87
CA ASP A 36 5.23 -3.60 30.06
C ASP A 36 5.05 -3.87 28.56
N TYR A 37 5.06 -5.15 28.17
CA TYR A 37 4.81 -5.53 26.77
C TYR A 37 3.40 -5.12 26.31
N ALA A 38 2.38 -5.42 27.12
CA ALA A 38 0.99 -5.16 26.77
C ALA A 38 0.67 -3.66 26.70
N ASN A 39 1.25 -2.85 27.59
CA ASN A 39 0.94 -1.43 27.71
C ASN A 39 1.82 -0.54 26.82
N PHE A 40 3.05 -0.97 26.50
CA PHE A 40 3.99 -0.14 25.75
C PHE A 40 4.38 -0.75 24.41
N THR A 41 4.89 -1.98 24.39
CA THR A 41 5.43 -2.57 23.15
C THR A 41 4.34 -2.91 22.14
N LEU A 42 3.23 -3.50 22.60
CA LEU A 42 2.16 -3.92 21.71
C LEU A 42 1.46 -2.73 21.02
N PRO A 43 1.06 -1.65 21.72
CA PRO A 43 0.47 -0.48 21.09
C PRO A 43 1.39 0.20 20.07
N GLN A 44 2.69 0.32 20.38
CA GLN A 44 3.68 0.86 19.43
C GLN A 44 3.73 0.05 18.14
N LYS A 45 3.79 -1.29 18.24
CA LYS A 45 3.75 -2.17 17.06
C LYS A 45 2.45 -2.05 16.29
N GLN A 46 1.31 -1.85 16.97
CA GLN A 46 0.04 -1.64 16.29
C GLN A 46 0.04 -0.31 15.51
N GLU A 47 0.58 0.76 16.09
CA GLU A 47 0.71 2.05 15.40
C GLU A 47 1.60 1.95 14.16
N GLU A 48 2.75 1.27 14.26
CA GLU A 48 3.63 1.00 13.12
C GLU A 48 2.92 0.25 11.99
N VAL A 49 2.14 -0.79 12.32
CA VAL A 49 1.34 -1.55 11.34
C VAL A 49 0.28 -0.67 10.69
N ILE A 50 -0.46 0.11 11.48
CA ILE A 50 -1.49 1.03 10.98
C ILE A 50 -0.87 2.07 10.04
N ASN A 51 0.28 2.65 10.43
CA ASN A 51 0.99 3.62 9.60
C ASN A 51 1.46 3.01 8.28
N CYS A 52 1.94 1.76 8.29
CA CYS A 52 2.32 1.04 7.08
C CYS A 52 1.10 0.85 6.13
N VAL A 53 -0.03 0.40 6.68
CA VAL A 53 -1.26 0.20 5.90
C VAL A 53 -1.78 1.52 5.32
N ASN A 54 -1.81 2.59 6.12
CA ASN A 54 -2.26 3.91 5.67
C ASN A 54 -1.35 4.47 4.57
N ASN A 55 -0.03 4.36 4.73
CA ASN A 55 0.92 4.78 3.71
C ASN A 55 0.76 4.00 2.39
N CYS A 56 0.47 2.69 2.48
CA CYS A 56 0.19 1.87 1.31
C CYS A 56 -1.11 2.30 0.61
N ALA A 57 -2.19 2.52 1.38
CA ALA A 57 -3.47 2.99 0.87
C ALA A 57 -3.37 4.36 0.18
N ASP A 58 -2.59 5.28 0.75
CA ASP A 58 -2.34 6.60 0.15
C ASP A 58 -1.57 6.51 -1.17
N ARG A 59 -0.54 5.65 -1.24
CA ARG A 59 0.22 5.39 -2.46
C ARG A 59 -0.66 4.77 -3.55
N LEU A 60 -1.48 3.78 -3.20
CA LEU A 60 -2.42 3.16 -4.12
C LEU A 60 -3.41 4.19 -4.68
N THR A 61 -3.99 5.02 -3.80
CA THR A 61 -4.92 6.10 -4.20
C THR A 61 -4.26 7.08 -5.18
N LYS A 62 -2.99 7.46 -4.92
CA LYS A 62 -2.22 8.35 -5.81
C LYS A 62 -1.99 7.72 -7.18
N VAL A 63 -1.61 6.44 -7.24
CA VAL A 63 -1.43 5.70 -8.50
C VAL A 63 -2.74 5.61 -9.27
N GLN A 64 -3.83 5.24 -8.62
CA GLN A 64 -5.15 5.16 -9.25
C GLN A 64 -5.57 6.51 -9.84
N LYS A 65 -5.38 7.60 -9.09
CA LYS A 65 -5.67 8.96 -9.59
C LYS A 65 -4.78 9.34 -10.77
N ALA A 66 -3.49 9.04 -10.71
CA ALA A 66 -2.55 9.31 -11.80
C ALA A 66 -2.94 8.53 -13.07
N LEU A 67 -3.20 7.23 -12.94
CA LEU A 67 -3.64 6.35 -14.02
C LEU A 67 -4.94 6.85 -14.66
N ASN A 68 -5.96 7.12 -13.84
CA ASN A 68 -7.25 7.60 -14.34
C ASN A 68 -7.11 8.94 -15.06
N ASN A 69 -6.27 9.85 -14.55
CA ASN A 69 -6.00 11.11 -15.25
C ASN A 69 -5.34 10.89 -16.61
N GLU A 70 -4.34 10.00 -16.70
CA GLU A 70 -3.66 9.69 -17.96
C GLU A 70 -4.60 9.03 -18.98
N ILE A 71 -5.39 8.04 -18.53
CA ILE A 71 -6.42 7.40 -19.37
C ILE A 71 -7.43 8.43 -19.88
N ASN A 72 -8.00 9.24 -18.99
CA ASN A 72 -8.99 10.25 -19.37
C ASN A 72 -8.42 11.26 -20.37
N MET A 73 -7.16 11.68 -20.21
CA MET A 73 -6.50 12.57 -21.15
C MET A 73 -6.29 11.91 -22.53
N PHE A 74 -5.86 10.65 -22.55
CA PHE A 74 -5.73 9.88 -23.79
C PHE A 74 -7.07 9.74 -24.51
N GLU A 75 -8.10 9.25 -23.82
CA GLU A 75 -9.45 9.06 -24.37
C GLU A 75 -10.02 10.37 -24.92
N GLN A 76 -9.90 11.46 -24.15
CA GLN A 76 -10.40 12.76 -24.59
C GLN A 76 -9.71 13.24 -25.86
N LYS A 77 -8.37 13.17 -25.94
CA LYS A 77 -7.63 13.70 -27.09
C LYS A 77 -7.74 12.80 -28.31
N MET A 78 -7.65 11.49 -28.11
CA MET A 78 -7.83 10.51 -29.17
C MET A 78 -9.24 10.57 -29.74
N GLY A 79 -10.27 10.59 -28.88
CA GLY A 79 -11.67 10.69 -29.31
C GLY A 79 -11.96 11.95 -30.12
N LYS A 80 -11.43 13.11 -29.70
CA LYS A 80 -11.53 14.35 -30.48
C LYS A 80 -10.86 14.24 -31.85
N SER A 81 -9.68 13.62 -31.92
CA SER A 81 -8.92 13.50 -33.16
C SER A 81 -9.63 12.57 -34.16
N VAL A 82 -10.16 11.45 -33.68
CA VAL A 82 -10.97 10.52 -34.48
C VAL A 82 -12.23 11.21 -35.00
N LEU A 83 -12.94 11.97 -34.16
CA LEU A 83 -14.12 12.73 -34.58
C LEU A 83 -13.79 13.72 -35.72
N VAL A 84 -12.66 14.43 -35.61
CA VAL A 84 -12.21 15.34 -36.68
C VAL A 84 -11.93 14.58 -37.99
N CYS A 85 -11.28 13.41 -37.93
CA CYS A 85 -11.04 12.60 -39.12
C CYS A 85 -12.33 12.10 -39.77
N GLN A 86 -13.32 11.69 -38.96
CA GLN A 86 -14.63 11.27 -39.45
C GLN A 86 -15.37 12.43 -40.13
N LEU A 87 -15.41 13.61 -39.50
CA LEU A 87 -16.05 14.80 -40.09
C LEU A 87 -15.43 15.18 -41.44
N LYS A 88 -14.09 15.17 -41.53
CA LYS A 88 -13.38 15.42 -42.81
C LYS A 88 -13.72 14.37 -43.87
N HIS A 89 -13.84 13.11 -43.49
CA HIS A 89 -14.19 12.04 -44.41
C HIS A 89 -15.65 12.16 -44.90
N ASP A 90 -16.57 12.51 -44.02
CA ASP A 90 -17.97 12.73 -44.38
C ASP A 90 -18.12 13.95 -45.30
N GLU A 91 -17.38 15.03 -45.04
CA GLU A 91 -17.28 16.19 -45.93
C GLU A 91 -16.72 15.80 -47.31
N ALA A 92 -15.62 15.02 -47.35
CA ALA A 92 -15.03 14.55 -48.60
C ALA A 92 -16.00 13.68 -49.41
N LYS A 93 -16.82 12.86 -48.73
CA LYS A 93 -17.90 12.09 -49.37
C LYS A 93 -18.99 12.96 -49.97
N LEU A 94 -19.43 14.00 -49.25
CA LEU A 94 -20.40 14.96 -49.76
C LEU A 94 -19.87 15.69 -51.01
N GLN A 95 -18.57 15.97 -51.05
CA GLN A 95 -17.90 16.60 -52.19
C GLN A 95 -17.58 15.61 -53.34
N GLN A 96 -17.94 14.33 -53.21
CA GLN A 96 -17.56 13.25 -54.15
C GLN A 96 -16.04 13.23 -54.43
N LYS A 97 -15.24 13.58 -53.43
CA LYS A 97 -13.79 13.69 -53.55
C LYS A 97 -13.17 12.30 -53.73
N ALA A 98 -12.44 12.11 -54.83
CA ALA A 98 -11.60 10.93 -55.00
C ALA A 98 -10.52 10.88 -53.89
N GLY A 99 -10.27 9.70 -53.33
CA GLY A 99 -9.27 9.53 -52.27
C GLY A 99 -9.77 9.77 -50.84
N ALA A 100 -11.08 9.95 -50.62
CA ALA A 100 -11.65 10.11 -49.27
C ALA A 100 -11.22 8.98 -48.30
N GLY A 101 -11.17 7.73 -48.78
CA GLY A 101 -10.71 6.58 -47.98
C GLY A 101 -9.23 6.69 -47.56
N PRO A 102 -8.28 6.79 -48.51
CA PRO A 102 -6.87 7.04 -48.19
C PRO A 102 -6.62 8.25 -47.28
N ASP A 103 -7.33 9.37 -47.50
CA ASP A 103 -7.23 10.57 -46.68
C ASP A 103 -7.68 10.30 -45.22
N LEU A 104 -8.74 9.51 -45.02
CA LEU A 104 -9.19 9.09 -43.69
C LEU A 104 -8.13 8.25 -42.98
N VAL A 105 -7.54 7.27 -43.67
CA VAL A 105 -6.48 6.42 -43.10
C VAL A 105 -5.28 7.28 -42.68
N SER A 106 -4.82 8.17 -43.55
CA SER A 106 -3.71 9.09 -43.24
C SER A 106 -4.04 10.01 -42.05
N CYS A 107 -5.29 10.50 -41.96
CA CYS A 107 -5.73 11.30 -40.82
C CYS A 107 -5.72 10.49 -39.51
N LEU A 108 -6.20 9.24 -39.54
CA LEU A 108 -6.20 8.36 -38.38
C LEU A 108 -4.77 7.99 -37.95
N ASP A 109 -3.88 7.72 -38.90
CA ASP A 109 -2.46 7.48 -38.61
C ASP A 109 -1.83 8.69 -37.93
N GLN A 110 -2.08 9.90 -38.43
CA GLN A 110 -1.61 11.13 -37.78
C GLN A 110 -2.20 11.29 -36.37
N ALA A 111 -3.51 11.05 -36.21
CA ALA A 111 -4.16 11.10 -34.90
C ALA A 111 -3.55 10.11 -33.91
N ILE A 112 -3.21 8.89 -34.35
CA ILE A 112 -2.52 7.90 -33.52
C ILE A 112 -1.13 8.42 -33.12
N GLN A 113 -0.33 8.87 -34.09
CA GLN A 113 1.02 9.37 -33.83
C GLN A 113 1.03 10.58 -32.87
N GLU A 114 0.06 11.46 -32.98
CA GLU A 114 -0.05 12.64 -32.11
C GLU A 114 -0.49 12.31 -30.69
N ASN A 115 -1.31 11.27 -30.51
CA ASN A 115 -1.97 10.96 -29.24
C ASN A 115 -1.37 9.79 -28.47
N ILE A 116 -0.59 8.89 -29.12
CA ILE A 116 0.02 7.73 -28.46
C ILE A 116 0.86 8.10 -27.22
N LYS A 117 1.47 9.29 -27.24
CA LYS A 117 2.23 9.86 -26.11
C LYS A 117 1.41 10.14 -24.85
N PHE A 118 0.09 10.11 -24.93
CA PHE A 118 -0.81 10.27 -23.77
C PHE A 118 -1.23 8.93 -23.16
N LEU A 119 -0.86 7.78 -23.75
CA LEU A 119 -1.04 6.51 -23.09
C LEU A 119 -0.35 6.52 -21.71
N PRO A 120 -0.92 5.82 -20.70
CA PRO A 120 -0.32 5.76 -19.39
C PRO A 120 1.12 5.23 -19.41
N ASP A 121 2.02 5.91 -18.70
CA ASP A 121 3.43 5.51 -18.60
C ASP A 121 3.66 4.74 -17.30
N ILE A 122 4.04 3.48 -17.43
CA ILE A 122 4.29 2.60 -16.28
C ILE A 122 5.36 3.16 -15.33
N ASN A 123 6.36 3.89 -15.84
CA ASN A 123 7.42 4.46 -15.00
C ASN A 123 6.89 5.61 -14.14
N LYS A 124 5.93 6.40 -14.65
CA LYS A 124 5.24 7.41 -13.85
C LYS A 124 4.35 6.79 -12.78
N LEU A 125 3.69 5.68 -13.09
CA LEU A 125 2.88 4.93 -12.12
C LEU A 125 3.75 4.33 -11.01
N LYS A 126 4.90 3.74 -11.35
CA LYS A 126 5.91 3.28 -10.38
C LYS A 126 6.38 4.41 -9.46
N ALA A 127 6.73 5.56 -10.04
CA ALA A 127 7.15 6.73 -9.27
C ALA A 127 6.03 7.25 -8.33
N ALA A 128 4.77 7.25 -8.77
CA ALA A 128 3.62 7.60 -7.94
C ALA A 128 3.38 6.61 -6.79
N PHE A 129 3.72 5.33 -6.97
CA PHE A 129 3.73 4.33 -5.90
C PHE A 129 4.94 4.49 -4.97
N GLY A 130 6.03 5.12 -5.44
CA GLY A 130 7.31 5.21 -4.76
C GLY A 130 8.19 3.98 -4.93
N ILE A 131 8.03 3.26 -6.03
CA ILE A 131 8.98 2.25 -6.48
C ILE A 131 10.06 2.98 -7.29
N SER A 132 11.29 2.98 -6.80
CA SER A 132 12.48 3.18 -7.64
C SER A 132 12.75 1.89 -8.41
N ASP A 133 13.21 2.02 -9.66
CA ASP A 133 13.76 0.89 -10.40
C ASP A 133 15.13 0.50 -9.82
N ASP A 134 15.15 0.04 -8.57
CA ASP A 134 16.28 -0.67 -7.99
C ASP A 134 16.12 -2.16 -8.33
N SER A 135 16.27 -2.47 -9.62
CA SER A 135 16.48 -3.83 -10.12
C SER A 135 17.52 -3.75 -11.22
N SER A 136 18.79 -3.76 -10.80
CA SER A 136 19.90 -4.28 -11.61
C SER A 136 19.61 -5.72 -12.03
#